data_AF-A0A923SC44-F1
#
_entry.id   AF-A0A923SC44-F1
#
_cell.length_a   1.000
_cell.length_b   1.000
_cell.length_c   1.000
_cell.angle_alpha   90.00
_cell.angle_beta   90.00
_cell.angle_gamma   90.00
#
_symmetry.space_group_name_H-M   'P 1'
#
loop_
_entity.id
_entity.type
_entity.pdbx_description
1 polymer ?
#
loop_
_entity_poly.entity_id
_entity_poly.type
_entity_poly.pdbx_seq_one_letter_code
_entity_poly.pdbx_strand_id
1 'polypeptide(L)'
;MAKIDTSKITGYAEMSAEDKLKALEAFEYEDNVAELEKQKAAVSKANSEAAEWKRKHNALLGEDEKKKQEQEEKFANMEKELSELREAKRVSEFKAKFIAQGYDEALAEDTAKAMADGDSAKVFANQQKFLDEYAKQVKADALKKTPKPTPGAGGGTGEMDYAKKIEEARTNGDFAAVAYYTRLQAEAEAQAKKE
;
A
#
# COMPACT_ATOMS: atom_id res chain seq x y z
N MET A 1 45.44 -3.34 70.61
CA MET A 1 44.82 -4.53 71.24
C MET A 1 43.35 -4.23 71.42
N ALA A 2 42.47 -5.15 71.01
CA ALA A 2 41.03 -5.02 71.32
C ALA A 2 40.85 -5.07 72.84
N LYS A 3 40.02 -4.18 73.40
CA LYS A 3 39.73 -4.16 74.84
C LYS A 3 38.78 -5.32 75.17
N ILE A 4 39.00 -5.99 76.30
CA ILE A 4 38.08 -7.01 76.82
C ILE A 4 36.74 -6.38 77.14
N ASP A 5 35.69 -6.88 76.48
CA ASP A 5 34.32 -6.46 76.72
C ASP A 5 33.78 -7.18 77.96
N THR A 6 34.02 -6.57 79.12
CA THR A 6 33.64 -7.15 80.42
C THR A 6 32.13 -7.25 80.63
N SER A 7 31.28 -6.64 79.76
CA SER A 7 29.83 -6.84 79.84
C SER A 7 29.39 -8.24 79.40
N LYS A 8 30.27 -8.99 78.71
CA LYS A 8 30.03 -10.39 78.36
C LYS A 8 30.36 -11.37 79.48
N ILE A 9 30.98 -10.89 80.56
CA ILE A 9 31.28 -11.67 81.76
C ILE A 9 30.17 -11.39 82.79
N THR A 10 29.24 -12.33 82.93
CA THR A 10 28.07 -12.19 83.81
C THR A 10 28.50 -11.93 85.25
N GLY A 11 28.01 -10.83 85.86
CA GLY A 11 28.30 -10.49 87.26
C GLY A 11 29.68 -9.86 87.49
N TYR A 12 30.46 -9.57 86.44
CA TYR A 12 31.83 -9.07 86.57
C TYR A 12 31.97 -7.85 87.48
N ALA A 13 31.02 -6.92 87.47
CA ALA A 13 31.07 -5.72 88.32
C ALA A 13 31.08 -6.06 89.83
N GLU A 14 30.36 -7.11 90.24
CA GLU A 14 30.12 -7.49 91.63
C GLU A 14 31.08 -8.58 92.15
N MET A 15 31.95 -9.12 91.30
CA MET A 15 32.94 -10.14 91.68
C MET A 15 34.09 -9.57 92.53
N SER A 16 34.66 -10.42 93.39
CA SER A 16 35.89 -10.13 94.14
C SER A 16 37.07 -9.94 93.18
N ALA A 17 38.15 -9.28 93.64
CA ALA A 17 39.31 -9.01 92.78
C ALA A 17 39.96 -10.30 92.23
N GLU A 18 39.97 -11.36 93.03
CA GLU A 18 40.50 -12.68 92.63
C GLU A 18 39.59 -13.37 91.62
N ASP A 19 38.27 -13.28 91.82
CA ASP A 19 37.29 -13.90 90.91
C ASP A 19 37.22 -13.14 89.58
N LYS A 20 37.40 -11.81 89.58
CA LYS A 20 37.56 -11.01 88.35
C LYS A 20 38.79 -11.45 87.56
N LEU A 21 39.91 -11.72 88.24
CA LEU A 21 41.14 -12.16 87.59
C LEU A 21 40.93 -13.53 86.93
N LYS A 22 40.35 -14.48 87.65
CA LYS A 22 39.99 -15.81 87.11
C LYS A 22 38.99 -15.73 85.96
N ALA A 23 38.00 -14.86 86.05
CA ALA A 23 37.00 -14.68 85.00
C ALA A 23 37.58 -14.03 83.74
N LEU A 24 38.56 -13.13 83.89
CA LEU A 24 39.32 -12.57 82.76
C LEU A 24 40.28 -13.59 82.14
N GLU A 25 40.96 -14.41 82.96
CA GLU A 25 41.86 -15.46 82.49
C GLU A 25 41.11 -16.58 81.75
N ALA A 26 39.89 -16.89 82.19
CA ALA A 26 39.01 -17.87 81.53
C ALA A 26 38.17 -17.28 80.38
N PHE A 27 38.27 -15.98 80.10
CA PHE A 27 37.49 -15.33 79.04
C PHE A 27 38.09 -15.61 77.67
N GLU A 28 37.48 -16.55 76.95
CA GLU A 28 37.78 -16.83 75.54
C GLU A 28 36.81 -16.06 74.64
N TYR A 29 37.35 -15.38 73.62
CA TYR A 29 36.52 -14.84 72.56
C TYR A 29 36.09 -15.97 71.62
N GLU A 30 34.83 -15.95 71.18
CA GLU A 30 34.41 -16.75 70.03
C GLU A 30 35.24 -16.33 68.80
N ASP A 31 36.07 -17.24 68.29
CA ASP A 31 36.85 -17.05 67.08
C ASP A 31 35.95 -17.15 65.84
N ASN A 32 35.17 -16.09 65.63
CA ASN A 32 34.19 -15.98 64.56
C ASN A 32 34.84 -15.65 63.21
N VAL A 33 36.16 -15.68 63.08
CA VAL A 33 36.89 -15.35 61.84
C VAL A 33 36.47 -16.28 60.71
N ALA A 34 36.32 -17.58 60.98
CA ALA A 34 35.88 -18.55 59.96
C ALA A 34 34.43 -18.31 59.50
N GLU A 35 33.54 -17.90 60.41
CA GLU A 35 32.15 -17.58 60.07
C GLU A 35 32.06 -16.26 59.30
N LEU A 36 32.85 -15.27 59.69
CA LEU A 36 32.91 -13.96 59.05
C LEU A 36 33.49 -14.06 57.63
N GLU A 37 34.48 -14.93 57.41
CA GLU A 37 34.98 -15.26 56.06
C GLU A 37 33.94 -16.02 55.21
N LYS A 38 33.17 -16.95 55.80
CA LYS A 38 32.04 -17.59 55.09
C LYS A 38 30.96 -16.59 54.71
N GLN A 39 30.60 -15.67 55.59
CA GLN A 39 29.61 -14.62 55.31
C GLN A 39 30.11 -13.66 54.23
N LYS A 40 31.37 -13.23 54.27
CA LYS A 40 31.98 -12.44 53.20
C LYS A 40 31.96 -13.17 51.86
N ALA A 41 32.30 -14.46 51.84
CA ALA A 41 32.26 -15.28 50.64
C ALA A 41 30.83 -15.40 50.09
N ALA A 42 29.84 -15.60 50.96
CA ALA A 42 28.43 -15.66 50.59
C ALA A 42 27.93 -14.33 50.01
N VAL A 43 28.27 -13.20 50.65
CA VAL A 43 27.93 -11.85 50.16
C VAL A 43 28.61 -11.55 48.83
N SER A 44 29.89 -11.90 48.68
CA SER A 44 30.60 -11.74 47.41
C SER A 44 29.97 -12.54 46.28
N LYS A 45 29.57 -13.79 46.56
CA LYS A 45 28.87 -14.65 45.59
C LYS A 45 27.50 -14.09 45.22
N ALA A 46 26.70 -13.68 46.19
CA ALA A 46 25.40 -13.06 45.96
C ALA A 46 25.52 -11.77 45.13
N ASN A 47 26.54 -10.95 45.41
CA ASN A 47 26.81 -9.73 44.65
C ASN A 47 27.21 -10.05 43.19
N SER A 48 28.04 -11.06 42.95
CA SER A 48 28.39 -11.47 41.59
C SER A 48 27.18 -12.00 40.82
N GLU A 49 26.35 -12.84 41.45
CA GLU A 49 25.13 -13.36 40.82
C GLU A 49 24.14 -12.24 40.50
N ALA A 50 23.96 -11.28 41.42
CA ALA A 50 23.13 -10.10 41.19
C ALA A 50 23.65 -9.23 40.04
N ALA A 51 24.97 -9.06 39.92
CA ALA A 51 25.59 -8.34 38.81
C ALA A 51 25.39 -9.06 37.47
N GLU A 52 25.53 -10.38 37.44
CA GLU A 52 25.25 -11.20 36.26
C GLU A 52 23.79 -11.13 35.85
N TRP A 53 22.86 -11.22 36.81
CA TRP A 53 21.43 -11.09 36.54
C TRP A 53 21.07 -9.72 35.97
N LYS A 54 21.63 -8.63 36.51
CA LYS A 54 21.46 -7.29 35.95
C LYS A 54 21.97 -7.20 34.51
N ARG A 55 23.14 -7.79 34.21
CA ARG A 55 23.69 -7.82 32.84
C ARG A 55 22.78 -8.60 31.89
N LYS A 56 22.35 -9.81 32.27
CA LYS A 56 21.46 -10.65 31.47
C LYS A 56 20.11 -9.99 31.21
N HIS A 57 19.53 -9.37 32.24
CA HIS A 57 18.24 -8.68 32.11
C HIS A 57 18.32 -7.48 31.16
N ASN A 58 19.37 -6.66 31.29
CA ASN A 58 19.58 -5.52 30.39
C ASN A 58 19.84 -5.97 28.94
N ALA A 59 20.59 -7.06 28.74
CA ALA A 59 20.84 -7.62 27.43
C ALA A 59 19.54 -8.15 26.78
N LEU A 60 18.73 -8.88 27.55
CA LEU A 60 17.43 -9.39 27.10
C LEU A 60 16.48 -8.25 26.71
N LEU A 61 16.41 -7.20 27.54
CA LEU A 61 15.59 -6.02 27.25
C LEU A 61 16.00 -5.37 25.92
N GLY A 62 17.31 -5.23 25.68
CA GLY A 62 17.82 -4.68 24.41
C GLY A 62 17.58 -5.59 23.20
N GLU A 63 17.60 -6.92 23.37
CA GLU A 63 17.23 -7.87 22.31
C GLU A 63 15.73 -7.84 21.99
N ASP A 64 14.87 -7.75 23.01
CA ASP A 64 13.42 -7.68 22.83
C ASP A 64 12.99 -6.37 22.17
N GLU A 65 13.61 -5.24 22.52
CA GLU A 65 13.39 -3.96 21.83
C GLU A 65 13.79 -4.03 20.35
N LYS A 66 14.93 -4.65 20.03
CA LYS A 66 15.35 -4.86 18.63
C LYS A 66 14.41 -5.76 17.87
N LYS A 67 14.02 -6.90 18.45
CA LYS A 67 13.05 -7.82 17.83
C LYS A 67 11.71 -7.14 17.58
N LYS A 68 11.26 -6.29 18.52
CA LYS A 68 10.03 -5.52 18.36
C LYS A 68 10.14 -4.52 17.21
N GLN A 69 11.24 -3.77 17.13
CA GLN A 69 11.50 -2.86 16.00
C GLN A 69 11.55 -3.62 14.66
N GLU A 70 12.29 -4.74 14.59
CA GLU A 70 12.34 -5.56 13.38
C GLU A 70 10.97 -6.13 12.97
N GLN A 71 10.13 -6.49 13.95
CA GLN A 71 8.77 -6.95 13.69
C GLN A 71 7.87 -5.81 13.21
N GLU A 72 7.94 -4.64 13.83
CA GLU A 72 7.20 -3.45 13.41
C GLU A 72 7.61 -3.01 12.00
N GLU A 73 8.90 -3.01 11.67
CA GLU A 73 9.39 -2.72 10.32
C GLU A 73 8.94 -3.77 9.29
N LYS A 74 9.01 -5.06 9.63
CA LYS A 74 8.51 -6.14 8.75
C LYS A 74 7.01 -6.03 8.53
N PHE A 75 6.26 -5.71 9.58
CA PHE A 75 4.82 -5.56 9.49
C PHE A 75 4.45 -4.34 8.66
N ALA A 76 5.10 -3.19 8.88
CA ALA A 76 4.90 -1.99 8.07
C ALA A 76 5.27 -2.21 6.59
N ASN A 77 6.37 -2.91 6.31
CA ASN A 77 6.74 -3.27 4.94
C ASN A 77 5.70 -4.20 4.29
N MET A 78 5.22 -5.21 5.03
CA MET A 78 4.21 -6.12 4.54
C MET A 78 2.87 -5.42 4.29
N GLU A 79 2.45 -4.50 5.16
CA GLU A 79 1.26 -3.68 4.94
C GLU A 79 1.40 -2.79 3.70
N LYS A 80 2.56 -2.18 3.50
CA LYS A 80 2.86 -1.37 2.32
C LYS A 80 2.79 -2.20 1.04
N GLU A 81 3.47 -3.35 1.00
CA GLU A 81 3.44 -4.26 -0.16
C GLU A 81 2.03 -4.76 -0.45
N LEU A 82 1.25 -5.10 0.58
CA LEU A 82 -0.14 -5.52 0.41
C LEU A 82 -1.02 -4.39 -0.14
N SER A 83 -0.77 -3.14 0.25
CA SER A 83 -1.47 -1.98 -0.29
C SER A 83 -1.13 -1.78 -1.77
N GLU A 84 0.16 -1.77 -2.11
CA GLU A 84 0.64 -1.61 -3.49
C GLU A 84 0.11 -2.73 -4.41
N LEU A 85 0.12 -3.98 -3.95
CA LEU A 85 -0.42 -5.11 -4.70
C LEU A 85 -1.93 -5.01 -4.92
N ARG A 86 -2.68 -4.57 -3.90
CA ARG A 86 -4.13 -4.36 -4.01
C ARG A 86 -4.46 -3.25 -4.99
N GLU A 87 -3.69 -2.17 -4.97
CA GLU A 87 -3.84 -1.05 -5.90
C GLU A 87 -3.51 -1.46 -7.33
N ALA A 88 -2.36 -2.10 -7.55
CA ALA A 88 -1.95 -2.60 -8.86
C ALA A 88 -2.99 -3.59 -9.45
N LYS A 89 -3.54 -4.48 -8.61
CA LYS A 89 -4.63 -5.38 -9.01
C LYS A 89 -5.87 -4.60 -9.45
N ARG A 90 -6.28 -3.59 -8.68
CA ARG A 90 -7.45 -2.76 -9.00
C ARG A 90 -7.26 -2.00 -10.32
N VAL A 91 -6.10 -1.38 -10.52
CA VAL A 91 -5.75 -0.69 -11.77
C VAL A 91 -5.76 -1.65 -12.95
N SER A 92 -5.19 -2.86 -12.79
CA SER A 92 -5.19 -3.89 -13.84
C SER A 92 -6.60 -4.34 -14.23
N GLU A 93 -7.46 -4.61 -13.24
CA GLU A 93 -8.87 -4.97 -13.47
C GLU A 93 -9.66 -3.86 -14.18
N PHE A 94 -9.44 -2.59 -13.81
CA PHE A 94 -10.07 -1.46 -14.48
C PHE A 94 -9.53 -1.27 -15.90
N LYS A 95 -8.21 -1.36 -16.12
CA LYS A 95 -7.59 -1.25 -17.45
C LYS A 95 -8.20 -2.29 -18.39
N ALA A 96 -8.31 -3.54 -17.94
CA ALA A 96 -8.94 -4.61 -18.72
C ALA A 96 -10.40 -4.30 -19.10
N LYS A 97 -11.19 -3.73 -18.17
CA LYS A 97 -12.58 -3.32 -18.45
C LYS A 97 -12.65 -2.17 -19.46
N PHE A 98 -11.76 -1.19 -19.38
CA PHE A 98 -11.74 -0.07 -20.34
C PHE A 98 -11.30 -0.52 -21.74
N ILE A 99 -10.28 -1.38 -21.83
CA ILE A 99 -9.89 -2.01 -23.11
C ILE A 99 -11.08 -2.78 -23.70
N ALA A 100 -11.81 -3.55 -22.88
CA ALA A 100 -12.99 -4.27 -23.33
C ALA A 100 -14.14 -3.34 -23.80
N GLN A 101 -14.19 -2.10 -23.32
CA GLN A 101 -15.13 -1.07 -23.79
C GLN A 101 -14.65 -0.35 -25.07
N GLY A 102 -13.45 -0.65 -25.56
CA GLY A 102 -12.89 -0.09 -26.78
C GLY A 102 -11.99 1.12 -26.58
N TYR A 103 -11.61 1.43 -25.35
CA TYR A 103 -10.57 2.43 -25.09
C TYR A 103 -9.23 1.93 -25.65
N ASP A 104 -8.42 2.84 -26.18
CA ASP A 104 -7.03 2.52 -26.46
C ASP A 104 -6.26 2.22 -25.16
N GLU A 105 -5.14 1.50 -25.28
CA GLU A 105 -4.41 1.01 -24.12
C GLU A 105 -3.92 2.12 -23.18
N ALA A 106 -3.49 3.26 -23.73
CA ALA A 106 -2.95 4.37 -22.95
C ALA A 106 -4.06 5.10 -22.20
N LEU A 107 -5.19 5.39 -22.86
CA LEU A 107 -6.35 6.01 -22.22
C LEU A 107 -6.99 5.07 -21.21
N ALA A 108 -7.05 3.77 -21.48
CA ALA A 108 -7.54 2.76 -20.55
C ALA A 108 -6.68 2.71 -19.29
N GLU A 109 -5.36 2.72 -19.42
CA GLU A 109 -4.44 2.73 -18.26
C GLU A 109 -4.56 4.02 -17.44
N ASP A 110 -4.59 5.17 -18.11
CA ASP A 110 -4.69 6.47 -17.43
C ASP A 110 -6.04 6.64 -16.71
N THR A 111 -7.14 6.15 -17.31
CA THR A 111 -8.47 6.15 -16.69
C THR A 111 -8.57 5.16 -15.54
N ALA A 112 -7.94 3.99 -15.66
CA ALA A 112 -7.87 2.99 -14.60
C ALA A 112 -7.12 3.50 -13.36
N LYS A 113 -5.99 4.18 -13.57
CA LYS A 113 -5.23 4.85 -12.50
C LYS A 113 -6.07 5.94 -11.83
N ALA A 114 -6.66 6.85 -12.62
CA ALA A 114 -7.54 7.90 -12.10
C ALA A 114 -8.72 7.34 -11.28
N MET A 115 -9.31 6.22 -11.71
CA MET A 115 -10.39 5.56 -10.99
C MET A 115 -9.92 4.90 -9.68
N ALA A 116 -8.70 4.33 -9.65
CA ALA A 116 -8.11 3.80 -8.43
C ALA A 116 -7.73 4.90 -7.43
N ASP A 117 -7.25 6.04 -7.93
CA ASP A 117 -6.85 7.22 -7.16
C ASP A 117 -8.04 8.07 -6.68
N GLY A 118 -9.25 7.80 -7.18
CA GLY A 118 -10.45 8.60 -6.90
C GLY A 118 -10.49 9.95 -7.61
N ASP A 119 -9.61 10.18 -8.59
CA ASP A 119 -9.57 11.39 -9.41
C ASP A 119 -10.70 11.41 -10.45
N SER A 120 -11.89 11.79 -9.97
CA SER A 120 -13.10 11.86 -10.79
C SER A 120 -12.95 12.85 -11.95
N ALA A 121 -12.24 13.97 -11.74
CA ALA A 121 -12.06 14.98 -12.78
C ALA A 121 -11.30 14.41 -13.98
N LYS A 122 -10.23 13.64 -13.71
CA LYS A 122 -9.46 12.97 -14.75
C LYS A 122 -10.23 11.82 -15.41
N VAL A 123 -11.03 11.07 -14.65
CA VAL A 123 -11.94 10.05 -15.23
C VAL A 123 -12.89 10.68 -16.25
N PHE A 124 -13.55 11.79 -15.91
CA PHE A 124 -14.45 12.49 -16.84
C PHE A 124 -13.70 13.08 -18.04
N ALA A 125 -12.53 13.66 -17.84
CA ALA A 125 -11.71 14.18 -18.93
C ALA A 125 -11.31 13.08 -19.93
N ASN A 126 -10.94 11.90 -19.43
CA ASN A 126 -10.59 10.77 -20.29
C ASN A 126 -11.80 10.15 -20.97
N GLN A 127 -12.94 10.06 -20.28
CA GLN A 127 -14.20 9.65 -20.89
C GLN A 127 -14.60 10.58 -22.04
N GLN A 128 -14.38 11.90 -21.92
CA GLN A 128 -14.62 12.84 -23.01
C GLN A 128 -13.70 12.59 -24.20
N LYS A 129 -12.39 12.36 -23.97
CA LYS A 129 -11.44 12.02 -25.05
C LYS A 129 -11.88 10.77 -25.81
N PHE A 130 -12.30 9.73 -25.09
CA PHE A 130 -12.84 8.52 -25.70
C PHE A 130 -14.06 8.82 -26.58
N LEU A 131 -15.01 9.62 -26.10
CA LEU A 131 -16.20 9.98 -26.87
C LEU A 131 -15.86 10.78 -28.13
N ASP A 132 -14.89 11.69 -28.05
CA ASP A 132 -14.44 12.49 -29.19
C ASP A 132 -13.78 11.61 -30.27
N GLU A 133 -12.96 10.65 -29.86
CA GLU A 133 -12.32 9.69 -30.76
C GLU A 133 -13.34 8.72 -31.36
N TYR A 134 -14.24 8.19 -30.54
CA TYR A 134 -15.32 7.33 -30.98
C TYR A 134 -16.21 8.05 -32.02
N ALA A 135 -16.58 9.31 -31.78
CA ALA A 135 -17.34 10.12 -32.73
C ALA A 135 -16.60 10.34 -34.06
N LYS A 136 -15.26 10.52 -34.03
CA LYS A 136 -14.43 10.61 -35.25
C LYS A 136 -14.43 9.29 -36.01
N GLN A 137 -14.28 8.15 -35.31
CA GLN A 137 -14.29 6.82 -35.92
C GLN A 137 -15.64 6.52 -36.57
N VAL A 138 -16.75 6.78 -35.88
CA VAL A 138 -18.10 6.59 -36.41
C VAL A 138 -18.32 7.44 -37.67
N LYS A 139 -17.90 8.71 -37.67
CA LYS A 139 -17.98 9.57 -38.86
C LYS A 139 -17.13 9.05 -40.01
N ALA A 140 -15.90 8.61 -39.74
CA ALA A 140 -15.01 8.05 -40.76
C ALA A 140 -15.58 6.76 -41.36
N ASP A 141 -16.15 5.88 -40.54
CA ASP A 141 -16.75 4.63 -41.00
C ASP A 141 -18.05 4.87 -41.77
N ALA A 142 -18.86 5.85 -41.38
CA ALA A 142 -20.01 6.29 -42.17
C ALA A 142 -19.58 6.77 -43.56
N LEU A 143 -18.54 7.59 -43.65
CA LEU A 143 -18.00 8.07 -44.94
C LEU A 143 -17.42 6.94 -45.79
N LYS A 144 -16.77 5.94 -45.19
CA LYS A 144 -16.25 4.75 -45.92
C LYS A 144 -17.38 3.86 -46.46
N LYS A 145 -18.46 3.70 -45.69
CA LYS A 145 -19.63 2.89 -46.09
C LYS A 145 -20.52 3.60 -47.09
N THR A 146 -20.46 4.93 -47.16
CA THR A 146 -21.15 5.71 -48.19
C THR A 146 -20.58 5.33 -49.56
N PRO A 147 -21.35 4.71 -50.46
CA PRO A 147 -20.86 4.31 -51.77
C PRO A 147 -20.33 5.53 -52.53
N LYS A 148 -19.07 5.48 -53.00
CA LYS A 148 -18.57 6.50 -53.93
C LYS A 148 -19.44 6.46 -55.19
N PRO A 149 -19.91 7.61 -55.70
CA PRO A 149 -20.57 7.63 -57.00
C PRO A 149 -19.59 7.10 -58.05
N THR A 150 -20.05 6.17 -58.89
CA THR A 150 -19.26 5.60 -59.98
C THR A 150 -18.84 6.74 -60.93
N PRO A 151 -17.54 7.07 -61.05
CA PRO A 151 -17.08 8.03 -62.05
C PRO A 151 -17.19 7.33 -63.42
N GLY A 152 -18.12 7.77 -64.26
CA GLY A 152 -18.23 7.25 -65.63
C GLY A 152 -19.62 6.81 -66.11
N ALA A 153 -20.71 7.05 -65.36
CA ALA A 153 -22.05 7.01 -65.97
C ALA A 153 -22.37 8.30 -66.77
N GLY A 154 -21.40 9.20 -66.95
CA GLY A 154 -21.44 10.28 -67.93
C GLY A 154 -21.02 9.75 -69.29
N GLY A 155 -21.89 8.98 -69.94
CA GLY A 155 -21.61 8.37 -71.23
C GLY A 155 -22.71 7.43 -71.71
N GLY A 156 -23.96 7.72 -71.39
CA GLY A 156 -25.11 6.94 -71.84
C GLY A 156 -26.36 7.51 -71.23
N THR A 157 -27.30 7.85 -72.09
CA THR A 157 -28.68 8.29 -71.85
C THR A 157 -29.45 7.37 -70.88
N GLY A 158 -29.10 7.43 -69.59
CA GLY A 158 -29.71 6.69 -68.50
C GLY A 158 -29.90 7.64 -67.34
N GLU A 159 -31.08 8.23 -67.27
CA GLU A 159 -31.55 9.08 -66.17
C GLU A 159 -31.26 8.38 -64.83
N MET A 160 -30.41 8.99 -63.98
CA MET A 160 -30.11 8.44 -62.67
C MET A 160 -31.38 8.53 -61.81
N ASP A 161 -32.01 7.38 -61.53
CA ASP A 161 -33.23 7.30 -60.73
C ASP A 161 -32.90 7.58 -59.25
N TYR A 162 -32.93 8.86 -58.89
CA TYR A 162 -32.69 9.33 -57.53
C TYR A 162 -33.69 8.73 -56.54
N ALA A 163 -34.95 8.54 -56.95
CA ALA A 163 -35.99 7.98 -56.08
C ALA A 163 -35.66 6.53 -55.69
N LYS A 164 -35.21 5.72 -56.66
CA LYS A 164 -34.73 4.36 -56.39
C LYS A 164 -33.51 4.34 -55.47
N LYS A 165 -32.55 5.26 -55.67
CA LYS A 165 -31.36 5.37 -54.80
C LYS A 165 -31.69 5.81 -53.37
N ILE A 166 -32.67 6.69 -53.21
CA ILE A 166 -33.18 7.12 -51.90
C ILE A 166 -33.88 5.95 -51.20
N GLU A 167 -34.72 5.19 -51.89
CA GLU A 167 -35.42 4.05 -51.30
C GLU A 167 -34.49 2.87 -50.99
N GLU A 168 -33.50 2.59 -51.83
CA GLU A 168 -32.42 1.62 -51.53
C GLU A 168 -31.65 2.03 -50.25
N ALA A 169 -31.26 3.30 -50.16
CA ALA A 169 -30.58 3.84 -48.97
C ALA A 169 -31.48 3.79 -47.73
N ARG A 170 -32.76 4.11 -47.87
CA ARG A 170 -33.76 4.06 -46.79
C ARG A 170 -33.97 2.64 -46.29
N THR A 171 -34.09 1.68 -47.20
CA THR A 171 -34.26 0.25 -46.88
C THR A 171 -33.02 -0.31 -46.19
N ASN A 172 -31.83 0.16 -46.58
CA ASN A 172 -30.57 -0.22 -45.95
C ASN A 172 -30.28 0.55 -44.64
N GLY A 173 -31.17 1.46 -44.21
CA GLY A 173 -30.98 2.30 -43.03
C GLY A 173 -29.86 3.34 -43.16
N ASP A 174 -29.37 3.60 -44.37
CA ASP A 174 -28.32 4.57 -44.66
C ASP A 174 -28.92 5.97 -44.88
N PHE A 175 -29.31 6.60 -43.78
CA PHE A 175 -29.92 7.93 -43.81
C PHE A 175 -28.96 9.02 -44.33
N ALA A 176 -27.64 8.80 -44.29
CA ALA A 176 -26.67 9.71 -44.88
C ALA A 176 -26.76 9.68 -46.42
N ALA A 177 -26.84 8.48 -47.01
CA ALA A 177 -27.09 8.32 -48.43
C ALA A 177 -28.47 8.85 -48.84
N VAL A 178 -29.52 8.67 -48.02
CA VAL A 178 -30.85 9.28 -48.25
C VAL A 178 -30.72 10.80 -48.40
N ALA A 179 -30.08 11.48 -47.44
CA ALA A 179 -29.92 12.93 -47.47
C ALA A 179 -29.12 13.40 -48.70
N TYR A 180 -28.08 12.65 -49.07
CA TYR A 180 -27.24 12.96 -50.24
C TYR A 180 -28.02 12.86 -51.56
N TYR A 181 -28.70 11.75 -51.82
CA TYR A 181 -29.46 11.57 -53.07
C TYR A 181 -30.67 12.51 -53.14
N THR A 182 -31.30 12.82 -52.01
CA THR A 182 -32.38 13.83 -51.95
C THR A 182 -31.88 15.21 -52.39
N ARG A 183 -30.66 15.60 -51.99
CA ARG A 183 -30.06 16.87 -52.43
C ARG A 183 -29.75 16.86 -53.92
N LEU A 184 -29.15 15.79 -54.45
CA LEU A 184 -28.85 15.69 -55.89
C LEU A 184 -30.11 15.71 -56.76
N GLN A 185 -31.19 15.06 -56.29
CA GLN A 185 -32.48 15.13 -56.95
C GLN A 185 -32.98 16.58 -57.03
N ALA A 186 -32.94 17.31 -55.90
CA ALA A 186 -33.36 18.69 -55.86
C ALA A 186 -32.50 19.61 -56.74
N GLU A 187 -31.19 19.35 -56.86
CA GLU A 187 -30.29 20.07 -57.77
C GLU A 187 -30.62 19.80 -59.24
N ALA A 188 -30.85 18.54 -59.60
CA ALA A 188 -31.24 18.15 -60.96
C ALA A 188 -32.60 18.76 -61.36
N GLU A 189 -33.59 18.72 -60.46
CA GLU A 189 -34.89 19.36 -60.65
C GLU A 189 -34.78 20.89 -60.76
N ALA A 190 -33.88 21.52 -60.00
CA ALA A 190 -33.64 22.95 -60.09
C ALA A 190 -32.90 23.36 -61.37
N GLN A 191 -32.05 22.50 -61.93
CA GLN A 191 -31.39 22.70 -63.21
C GLN A 191 -32.38 22.53 -64.37
N ALA A 192 -33.20 21.48 -64.34
CA ALA A 192 -34.23 21.23 -65.35
C ALA A 192 -35.31 22.32 -65.42
N LYS A 193 -35.53 23.06 -64.33
CA LYS A 193 -36.44 24.23 -64.31
C LYS A 193 -35.82 25.53 -64.83
N LYS A 194 -34.51 25.56 -65.07
CA LYS A 194 -33.79 26.73 -65.59
C LYS A 194 -33.53 26.67 -67.09
N GLU A 195 -33.73 25.50 -67.70
CA GLU A 195 -33.78 25.29 -69.16
C GLU A 195 -35.22 25.47 -69.67
#